data_AF-A0A1F2RKU0-F1
#
_entry.id   AF-A0A1F2RKU0-F1
#
_cell.length_a   1.000
_cell.length_b   1.000
_cell.length_c   1.000
_cell.angle_alpha   90.00
_cell.angle_beta   90.00
_cell.angle_gamma   90.00
#
_symmetry.space_group_name_H-M   'P 1'
#
loop_
_entity.id
_entity.type
_entity.pdbx_description
1 polymer ?
#
loop_
_entity_poly.entity_id
_entity_poly.type
_entity_poly.pdbx_seq_one_letter_code
_entity_poly.pdbx_strand_id
1 'polypeptide(L)'
;MKSHTREQVQTRKEKAARFVRDVLDDPDRATEIEDESVDDYADRRRFRIINRKRSKQHMATKQELEERISELEAENEELQSRLNEISEIVAPPDEEDEQEEGEDQDLGEE
;
A
#
# COMPACT_ATOMS: atom_id res chain seq x y z
N MET A 1 -14.83 1.20 20.63
CA MET A 1 -15.17 -0.23 20.80
C MET A 1 -14.35 -1.02 19.79
N LYS A 2 -13.66 -2.10 20.20
CA LYS A 2 -12.80 -2.87 19.30
C LYS A 2 -13.65 -3.90 18.53
N SER A 3 -13.36 -4.11 17.26
CA SER A 3 -14.07 -5.09 16.41
C SER A 3 -13.20 -6.30 16.14
N HIS A 4 -13.72 -7.50 16.41
CA HIS A 4 -13.01 -8.76 16.24
C HIS A 4 -13.88 -9.80 15.55
N THR A 5 -13.28 -10.74 14.83
CA THR A 5 -14.04 -11.90 14.34
C THR A 5 -14.37 -12.85 15.49
N ARG A 6 -15.37 -13.73 15.32
CA ARG A 6 -15.74 -14.74 16.33
C ARG A 6 -14.53 -15.59 16.76
N GLU A 7 -13.74 -16.03 15.79
CA GLU A 7 -12.50 -16.77 16.00
C GLU A 7 -11.46 -15.97 16.81
N GLN A 8 -11.27 -14.69 16.48
CA GLN A 8 -10.36 -13.80 17.21
C GLN A 8 -10.81 -13.53 18.66
N VAL A 9 -12.12 -13.56 18.93
CA VAL A 9 -12.65 -13.46 20.29
C VAL A 9 -12.41 -14.77 21.04
N GLN A 10 -12.68 -15.92 20.41
CA GLN A 10 -12.42 -17.24 20.99
C GLN A 10 -10.95 -17.40 21.41
N THR A 11 -9.99 -17.10 20.53
CA THR A 11 -8.55 -17.17 20.87
C THR A 11 -8.18 -16.24 22.03
N ARG A 12 -8.84 -15.08 22.16
CA ARG A 12 -8.60 -14.15 23.27
C ARG A 12 -9.22 -14.64 24.57
N LYS A 13 -10.39 -15.29 24.51
CA LYS A 13 -11.06 -15.93 25.65
C LYS A 13 -10.17 -17.04 26.23
N GLU A 14 -9.68 -17.93 25.37
CA GLU A 14 -8.75 -19.02 25.77
C GLU A 14 -7.46 -18.49 26.39
N LYS A 15 -6.88 -17.43 25.80
CA LYS A 15 -5.69 -16.78 26.38
C LYS A 15 -5.99 -16.15 27.74
N ALA A 16 -7.18 -15.57 27.91
CA ALA A 16 -7.59 -14.99 29.18
C ALA A 16 -7.78 -16.07 30.26
N ALA A 17 -8.45 -17.19 29.94
CA ALA A 17 -8.56 -18.33 30.85
C ALA A 17 -7.18 -18.85 31.28
N ARG A 18 -6.28 -19.07 30.31
CA ARG A 18 -4.91 -19.49 30.59
C ARG A 18 -4.16 -18.50 31.48
N PHE A 19 -4.28 -17.20 31.21
CA PHE A 19 -3.65 -16.17 32.02
C PHE A 19 -4.17 -16.16 33.45
N VAL A 20 -5.49 -16.28 33.61
CA VAL A 20 -6.13 -16.29 34.93
C VAL A 20 -5.68 -17.53 35.74
N ARG A 21 -5.59 -18.69 35.09
CA ARG A 21 -5.09 -19.91 35.72
C ARG A 21 -3.59 -19.83 36.05
N ASP A 22 -2.76 -19.47 35.07
CA ASP A 22 -1.30 -19.66 35.16
C ASP A 22 -0.59 -18.44 35.78
N VAL A 23 -1.18 -17.24 35.72
CA VAL A 23 -0.55 -15.98 36.19
C VAL A 23 -1.28 -15.40 37.40
N LEU A 24 -2.61 -15.49 37.45
CA LEU A 24 -3.38 -15.02 38.60
C LEU A 24 -3.66 -16.11 39.64
N ASP A 25 -3.26 -17.36 39.34
CA ASP A 25 -3.44 -18.54 40.21
C ASP A 25 -4.88 -18.73 40.68
N ASP A 26 -5.83 -18.43 39.78
CA ASP A 26 -7.27 -18.51 40.03
C ASP A 26 -7.92 -19.54 39.08
N PRO A 27 -7.81 -20.84 39.39
CA PRO A 27 -8.31 -21.90 38.52
C PRO A 27 -9.84 -21.88 38.39
N ASP A 28 -10.55 -21.54 39.46
CA ASP A 28 -12.02 -21.48 39.47
C ASP A 28 -12.51 -20.40 38.48
N ARG A 29 -11.90 -19.21 38.54
CA ARG A 29 -12.22 -18.13 37.61
C ARG A 29 -11.83 -18.44 36.18
N ALA A 30 -10.75 -19.20 35.97
CA ALA A 30 -10.37 -19.64 34.64
C ALA A 30 -11.43 -20.55 34.03
N THR A 31 -11.98 -21.52 34.79
CA THR A 31 -13.06 -22.40 34.35
C THR A 31 -14.33 -21.61 34.01
N GLU A 32 -14.72 -20.63 34.84
CA GLU A 32 -15.86 -19.75 34.52
C GLU A 32 -15.67 -19.04 33.17
N ILE A 33 -14.46 -18.58 32.87
CA ILE A 33 -14.14 -17.95 31.59
C ILE A 33 -14.15 -18.97 30.46
N GLU A 34 -13.75 -20.22 30.67
CA GLU A 34 -13.79 -21.28 29.66
C GLU A 34 -15.22 -21.68 29.30
N ASP A 35 -16.12 -21.70 30.28
CA ASP A 35 -17.53 -22.06 30.10
C ASP A 35 -18.40 -20.91 29.56
N GLU A 36 -17.99 -19.64 29.77
CA GLU A 36 -18.66 -18.46 29.24
C GLU A 36 -18.82 -18.53 27.70
N SER A 37 -19.94 -18.12 27.10
CA SER A 37 -20.03 -18.16 25.64
C SER A 37 -19.09 -17.12 24.98
N VAL A 38 -18.76 -17.30 23.70
CA VAL A 38 -17.94 -16.33 22.96
C VAL A 38 -18.62 -14.96 22.89
N ASP A 39 -19.96 -14.97 22.77
CA ASP A 39 -20.78 -13.79 22.65
C ASP A 39 -20.85 -13.05 24.01
N ASP A 40 -21.03 -13.76 25.12
CA ASP A 40 -21.00 -13.19 26.48
C ASP A 40 -19.62 -12.59 26.83
N TYR A 41 -18.54 -13.31 26.50
CA TYR A 41 -17.17 -12.80 26.70
C TYR A 41 -16.90 -11.54 25.87
N ALA A 42 -17.44 -11.48 24.64
CA ALA A 42 -17.35 -10.30 23.79
C ALA A 42 -18.09 -9.12 24.41
N ASP A 43 -19.32 -9.32 24.90
CA ASP A 43 -20.13 -8.27 25.51
C ASP A 43 -19.48 -7.72 26.78
N ARG A 44 -19.01 -8.61 27.66
CA ARG A 44 -18.27 -8.25 28.88
C ARG A 44 -17.01 -7.43 28.57
N ARG A 45 -16.27 -7.81 27.52
CA ARG A 45 -15.05 -7.11 27.07
C ARG A 45 -15.32 -5.94 26.12
N ARG A 46 -16.59 -5.66 25.78
CA ARG A 46 -17.02 -4.63 24.81
C ARG A 46 -16.34 -4.82 23.45
N PHE A 47 -16.31 -6.05 22.96
CA PHE A 47 -15.92 -6.40 21.59
C PHE A 47 -17.16 -6.50 20.71
N ARG A 48 -17.08 -5.89 19.52
CA ARG A 48 -18.08 -6.11 18.47
C ARG A 48 -17.64 -7.30 17.62
N ILE A 49 -18.42 -8.37 17.61
CA ILE A 49 -18.15 -9.51 16.72
C ILE A 49 -18.52 -9.12 15.28
N ILE A 50 -17.53 -9.10 14.39
CA ILE A 50 -17.70 -8.79 12.97
C ILE A 50 -17.49 -10.02 12.11
N ASN A 51 -18.41 -10.25 11.18
CA ASN A 51 -18.28 -11.33 10.20
C ASN A 51 -17.52 -10.80 8.97
N ARG A 52 -16.19 -10.64 9.11
CA ARG A 52 -15.35 -10.11 8.02
C ARG A 52 -15.19 -11.20 6.96
N LYS A 53 -15.92 -11.09 5.85
CA LYS A 53 -15.54 -11.78 4.62
C LYS A 53 -14.12 -11.33 4.28
N ARG A 54 -13.14 -12.23 4.33
CA ARG A 54 -11.79 -11.93 3.83
C ARG A 54 -11.94 -11.69 2.33
N SER A 55 -12.16 -10.44 1.93
CA SER A 55 -11.85 -10.03 0.57
C SER A 55 -10.35 -10.26 0.43
N LYS A 56 -9.97 -11.33 -0.26
CA LYS A 56 -8.63 -11.43 -0.81
C LYS A 56 -8.59 -10.33 -1.86
N GLN A 57 -8.18 -9.11 -1.48
CA GLN A 57 -7.69 -8.17 -2.48
C GLN A 57 -6.52 -8.89 -3.12
N HIS A 58 -6.71 -9.34 -4.35
CA HIS A 58 -5.65 -9.91 -5.16
C HIS A 58 -4.68 -8.76 -5.38
N MET A 59 -3.62 -8.72 -4.58
CA MET A 59 -2.51 -7.80 -4.84
C MET A 59 -1.80 -8.37 -6.06
N ALA A 60 -1.64 -7.57 -7.10
CA ALA A 60 -0.85 -7.96 -8.26
C ALA A 60 0.54 -8.40 -7.78
N THR A 61 1.01 -9.50 -8.34
CA THR A 61 2.35 -10.01 -8.10
C THR A 61 3.39 -9.06 -8.69
N LYS A 62 4.63 -9.14 -8.19
CA LYS A 62 5.74 -8.34 -8.73
C LYS A 62 5.88 -8.51 -10.25
N GLN A 63 5.74 -9.74 -10.74
CA GLN A 63 5.84 -10.04 -12.17
C GLN A 63 4.74 -9.36 -12.99
N GLU A 64 3.48 -9.44 -12.54
CA GLU A 64 2.36 -8.75 -13.20
C GLU A 64 2.56 -7.22 -13.23
N LEU A 65 3.18 -6.66 -12.19
CA LEU A 65 3.52 -5.23 -12.14
C LEU A 65 4.67 -4.89 -13.11
N GLU A 66 5.70 -5.73 -13.20
CA GLU A 66 6.83 -5.55 -14.13
C GLU A 66 6.38 -5.66 -15.59
N GLU A 67 5.54 -6.65 -15.92
CA GLU A 67 4.94 -6.79 -17.25
C GLU A 67 4.12 -5.54 -17.61
N ARG A 68 3.33 -5.02 -16.67
CA ARG A 68 2.53 -3.81 -16.89
C ARG A 68 3.39 -2.56 -17.06
N ILE A 69 4.50 -2.45 -16.32
CA ILE A 69 5.46 -1.35 -16.48
C ILE A 69 6.07 -1.40 -17.88
N SER A 70 6.53 -2.57 -18.34
CA SER A 70 7.12 -2.72 -19.68
C SER A 70 6.15 -2.35 -20.80
N GLU A 71 4.87 -2.75 -20.68
CA GLU A 71 3.83 -2.39 -21.63
C GLU A 71 3.62 -0.86 -21.68
N LEU A 72 3.53 -0.22 -20.51
CA LEU A 72 3.36 1.23 -20.39
C LEU A 72 4.58 2.02 -20.87
N GLU A 73 5.79 1.49 -20.68
CA GLU A 73 7.03 2.09 -21.19
C GLU A 73 7.06 2.04 -22.72
N ALA A 74 6.70 0.91 -23.32
CA ALA A 74 6.63 0.75 -24.77
C ALA A 74 5.57 1.68 -25.40
N GLU A 75 4.38 1.80 -24.77
CA GLU A 75 3.34 2.72 -25.23
C GLU A 75 3.79 4.17 -25.15
N ASN A 76 4.47 4.56 -24.06
CA ASN A 76 5.02 5.91 -23.93
C ASN A 76 6.07 6.22 -24.99
N GLU A 77 6.96 5.28 -25.29
CA GLU A 77 7.98 5.45 -26.35
C GLU A 77 7.32 5.64 -27.72
N GLU A 78 6.31 4.83 -28.03
CA GLU A 78 5.55 4.96 -29.28
C GLU A 78 4.85 6.32 -29.38
N LEU A 79 4.18 6.76 -28.30
CA LEU A 79 3.52 8.05 -28.25
C LEU A 79 4.51 9.21 -28.42
N GLN A 80 5.69 9.13 -27.81
CA GLN A 80 6.74 10.15 -27.97
C GLN A 80 7.26 10.21 -29.39
N SER A 81 7.48 9.06 -30.03
CA SER A 81 7.88 9.00 -31.44
C SER A 81 6.86 9.71 -32.35
N ARG A 82 5.56 9.43 -32.16
CA ARG A 82 4.48 10.10 -32.89
C ARG A 82 4.40 11.60 -32.62
N LEU A 83 4.64 12.03 -31.38
CA LEU A 83 4.68 13.45 -31.04
C LEU A 83 5.84 14.16 -31.75
N ASN A 84 7.02 13.53 -31.84
CA ASN A 84 8.16 14.08 -32.56
C ASN A 84 7.86 14.21 -34.06
N GLU A 85 7.24 13.20 -34.68
CA GLU A 85 6.81 13.24 -36.08
C GLU A 85 5.84 14.41 -36.35
N ILE A 86 4.85 14.60 -35.46
CA ILE A 86 3.92 15.73 -35.58
C ILE A 86 4.64 17.05 -35.35
N SER A 87 5.57 17.10 -34.40
CA SER A 87 6.37 18.30 -34.11
C SER A 87 7.20 18.71 -35.31
N GLU A 88 7.77 17.77 -36.06
CA GLU A 88 8.53 18.04 -37.28
C GLU A 88 7.64 18.63 -38.39
N ILE A 89 6.40 18.16 -38.52
CA ILE A 89 5.44 18.66 -39.52
C ILE A 89 4.91 20.06 -39.16
N VAL A 90 4.69 20.30 -37.87
CA VAL A 90 4.08 21.55 -37.35
C VAL A 90 5.14 22.61 -37.06
N ALA A 91 6.41 22.22 -36.92
CA ALA A 91 7.51 23.16 -36.73
C ALA A 91 7.51 24.19 -37.88
N PRO A 92 7.48 25.49 -37.57
CA PRO A 92 7.70 26.51 -38.59
C PRO A 92 9.10 26.28 -39.18
N PRO A 93 9.31 26.50 -40.50
CA PRO A 93 10.65 26.38 -41.08
C PRO A 93 11.60 27.30 -40.33
N ASP A 94 12.70 26.75 -39.82
CA ASP A 94 13.72 27.47 -39.07
C ASP A 94 14.14 28.73 -39.85
N GLU A 95 13.97 29.91 -39.25
CA GLU A 95 14.68 31.11 -39.69
C GLU A 95 16.15 30.87 -39.33
N GLU A 96 17.02 30.89 -40.33
CA GLU A 96 18.47 30.71 -40.20
C GLU A 96 19.03 31.74 -39.21
N ASP A 97 19.33 31.33 -37.97
CA ASP A 97 20.03 32.17 -37.01
C ASP A 97 21.45 32.43 -37.55
N GLU A 98 21.63 33.65 -38.05
CA GLU A 98 22.85 34.20 -38.61
C GLU A 98 24.03 34.04 -37.63
N GLN A 99 25.13 33.49 -38.13
CA GLN A 99 26.43 33.53 -37.46
C GLN A 99 26.85 34.99 -37.24
N GLU A 100 27.09 35.39 -36.00
CA GLU A 100 27.95 36.54 -35.71
C GLU A 100 29.05 36.10 -34.73
N GLU A 101 30.23 35.79 -35.28
CA GLU A 101 31.47 35.68 -34.52
C GLU A 101 31.82 37.07 -33.95
N GLY A 102 31.62 37.25 -32.65
CA GLY A 102 32.17 38.38 -31.90
C GLY A 102 33.39 37.94 -31.10
N GLU A 103 34.57 38.00 -31.72
CA GLU A 103 35.83 38.08 -30.97
C GLU A 103 35.83 39.39 -30.19
N ASP A 104 35.93 39.35 -28.85
CA ASP A 104 36.58 40.42 -28.11
C ASP A 104 37.29 39.85 -26.88
N GLN A 105 38.61 39.92 -26.95
CA GLN A 105 39.56 39.69 -25.87
C GLN A 105 39.55 40.95 -24.97
N ASP A 106 39.37 40.81 -23.66
CA ASP A 106 40.02 41.73 -22.72
C ASP A 106 40.37 41.04 -21.39
N LEU A 107 41.61 41.26 -20.98
CA LEU A 107 42.31 40.66 -19.84
C LEU A 107 42.19 41.57 -18.62
N GLY A 108 41.83 41.02 -17.46
CA GLY A 108 41.90 41.75 -16.20
C GLY A 108 41.73 40.85 -14.97
N GLU A 109 42.82 40.21 -14.54
CA GLU A 109 42.95 39.66 -13.19
C GLU A 109 43.34 40.78 -12.22
N GLU A 110 42.67 40.87 -11.06
CA GLU A 110 43.15 41.59 -9.87
C GLU A 110 44.01 40.67 -8.99
#